data_AF-Q5ZGK1-F1
#
_entry.id   AF-Q5ZGK1-F1
#
_cell.length_a   1.000
_cell.length_b   1.000
_cell.length_c   1.000
_cell.angle_alpha   90.00
_cell.angle_beta   90.00
_cell.angle_gamma   90.00
#
_symmetry.space_group_name_H-M   'P 1'
#
loop_
_entity.id
_entity.type
_entity.pdbx_description
1 polymer ?
#
loop_
_entity_poly.entity_id
_entity_poly.type
_entity_poly.pdbx_seq_one_letter_code
_entity_poly.pdbx_strand_id
1 'polypeptide(L)' 'QSLDQGLQFLIQYYNGEERAKGNILERFSAQQFPDLHSELNLSSLELGDSALYFCASQGVGNSPLHFGNG' A
#
# COMPACT_ATOMS: atom_id res chain seq x y z
N GLN A 1 5.06 -8.48 -0.57
CA GLN A 1 6.30 -9.25 -0.41
C GLN A 1 6.10 -10.62 -1.00
N SER A 2 6.80 -10.92 -2.10
CA SER A 2 6.99 -12.28 -2.61
C SER A 2 8.29 -12.85 -2.03
N LEU A 3 8.48 -14.17 -2.12
CA LEU A 3 9.58 -14.88 -1.46
C LEU A 3 10.98 -14.34 -1.83
N ASP A 4 11.12 -13.77 -3.04
CA ASP A 4 12.43 -13.39 -3.61
C ASP A 4 12.60 -11.89 -3.89
N GLN A 5 11.58 -11.05 -3.67
CA GLN A 5 11.62 -9.63 -4.09
C GLN A 5 11.64 -8.61 -2.94
N GLY A 6 11.63 -9.08 -1.69
CA GLY A 6 11.58 -8.20 -0.52
C GLY A 6 10.29 -7.37 -0.45
N LEU A 7 10.33 -6.30 0.35
CA LEU A 7 9.22 -5.35 0.46
C LEU A 7 9.26 -4.38 -0.73
N GLN A 8 8.16 -4.25 -1.45
CA GLN A 8 8.00 -3.29 -2.54
C GLN A 8 6.98 -2.22 -2.16
N PHE A 9 7.32 -0.97 -2.44
CA PHE A 9 6.42 0.15 -2.23
C PHE A 9 5.37 0.22 -3.34
N LEU A 10 4.09 0.30 -2.96
CA LEU A 10 2.96 0.35 -3.89
C LEU A 10 2.42 1.78 -4.02
N ILE A 11 1.94 2.36 -2.93
CA ILE A 11 1.29 3.67 -2.92
C ILE A 11 1.27 4.28 -1.52
N GLN A 12 1.28 5.61 -1.43
CA GLN A 12 1.18 6.37 -0.19
C GLN A 12 0.18 7.51 -0.33
N TYR A 13 -0.67 7.66 0.69
CA TYR A 13 -1.54 8.81 0.87
C TYR A 13 -1.13 9.63 2.09
N TYR A 14 -1.30 10.94 1.99
CA TYR A 14 -1.17 11.87 3.10
C TYR A 14 -2.28 12.92 3.04
N ASN A 15 -3.14 12.92 4.06
CA ASN A 15 -4.33 13.76 4.16
C ASN A 15 -5.27 13.61 2.96
N GLY A 16 -5.52 12.36 2.52
CA GLY A 16 -6.42 12.03 1.41
C GLY A 16 -5.84 12.26 0.02
N GLU A 17 -4.63 12.81 -0.10
CA GLU A 17 -3.95 13.02 -1.37
C GLU A 17 -2.89 11.94 -1.61
N GLU A 18 -2.85 11.39 -2.81
CA GLU A 18 -1.76 10.53 -3.27
C GLU A 18 -0.47 11.34 -3.30
N ARG A 19 0.55 10.90 -2.56
CA ARG A 19 1.86 11.57 -2.51
C ARG A 19 2.92 10.85 -3.33
N ALA A 20 2.82 9.53 -3.38
CA ALA A 20 3.77 8.71 -4.10
C ALA A 20 3.08 7.42 -4.57
N LYS A 21 3.42 7.01 -5.79
CA LYS A 21 3.00 5.78 -6.41
C LYS A 21 4.23 5.04 -6.91
N GLY A 22 4.35 3.78 -6.52
CA GLY A 22 5.39 2.88 -7.00
C GLY A 22 5.12 2.42 -8.44
N ASN A 23 5.93 1.49 -8.92
CA ASN A 23 5.71 0.87 -10.22
C ASN A 23 4.62 -0.21 -10.12
N ILE A 24 3.36 0.23 -10.05
CA ILE A 24 2.19 -0.65 -9.95
C ILE A 24 1.40 -0.65 -11.25
N LEU A 25 0.82 -1.81 -11.58
CA LEU A 25 -0.01 -1.96 -12.77
C LEU A 25 -1.32 -1.17 -12.63
N GLU A 26 -1.90 -0.73 -13.75
CA GLU A 26 -3.17 0.02 -13.79
C GLU A 26 -4.34 -0.70 -13.09
N ARG A 27 -4.26 -2.02 -12.93
CA ARG A 27 -5.26 -2.81 -12.21
C ARG A 27 -5.23 -2.65 -10.69
N PHE A 28 -4.19 -2.01 -10.14
CA PHE A 28 -4.09 -1.67 -8.73
C PHE A 28 -4.57 -0.23 -8.54
N SER A 29 -5.58 -0.05 -7.70
CA SER A 29 -6.03 1.25 -7.23
C SER A 29 -6.07 1.27 -5.71
N ALA A 30 -5.89 2.43 -5.11
CA ALA A 30 -6.05 2.58 -3.67
C ALA A 30 -6.80 3.85 -3.36
N GLN A 31 -7.32 3.93 -2.14
CA GLN A 31 -8.04 5.09 -1.64
C GLN A 31 -7.77 5.22 -0.14
N GLN A 32 -7.51 6.46 0.30
CA GLN A 32 -7.50 6.81 1.72
C GLN A 32 -8.78 7.55 2.06
N PHE A 33 -9.38 7.17 3.18
CA PHE A 33 -10.61 7.75 3.67
C PHE A 33 -10.38 8.61 4.92
N PRO A 34 -11.28 9.56 5.22
CA PRO A 34 -11.07 10.54 6.29
C PRO A 34 -10.99 9.95 7.71
N ASP A 35 -11.56 8.78 7.92
CA ASP A 35 -11.60 8.02 9.18
C ASP A 35 -10.40 7.06 9.34
N LEU A 36 -9.28 7.40 8.69
CA LEU A 36 -7.99 6.70 8.81
C LEU A 36 -7.97 5.26 8.26
N HIS A 37 -9.02 4.82 7.58
CA HIS A 37 -8.96 3.59 6.80
C HIS A 37 -8.37 3.85 5.41
N SER A 38 -7.79 2.81 4.85
CA SER A 38 -7.24 2.83 3.50
C SER A 38 -7.49 1.48 2.86
N GLU A 39 -7.88 1.53 1.59
CA GLU A 39 -8.22 0.34 0.82
C GLU A 39 -7.29 0.24 -0.38
N LEU A 40 -6.91 -1.00 -0.70
CA LEU A 40 -6.22 -1.37 -1.93
C LEU A 40 -7.15 -2.30 -2.69
N ASN A 41 -7.46 -1.95 -3.93
CA ASN A 41 -8.33 -2.70 -4.81
C ASN A 41 -7.54 -3.19 -6.03
N LEU A 42 -7.74 -4.47 -6.36
CA LEU A 42 -7.19 -5.11 -7.55
C LEU A 42 -8.37 -5.45 -8.46
N SER A 43 -8.50 -4.75 -9.59
CA SER A 43 -9.62 -4.94 -10.52
C SER A 43 -9.61 -6.31 -11.22
N SER A 44 -8.44 -6.94 -11.27
CA SER A 44 -8.25 -8.31 -11.75
C SER A 44 -7.06 -8.94 -11.03
N LEU A 45 -7.16 -10.23 -10.69
CA LEU A 45 -6.11 -10.98 -10.01
C LEU A 45 -5.41 -11.90 -11.01
N GLU A 46 -4.08 -11.86 -11.02
CA GLU A 46 -3.26 -12.82 -11.76
C GLU A 46 -2.37 -13.62 -10.81
N LEU A 47 -1.86 -14.77 -11.30
CA LEU A 47 -0.99 -15.64 -10.50
C LEU A 47 0.22 -14.90 -9.93
N GLY A 48 0.76 -13.94 -10.69
CA GLY A 48 1.90 -13.11 -10.32
C GLY A 48 1.64 -12.12 -9.18
N ASP A 49 0.37 -11.85 -8.84
CA ASP A 49 0.00 -10.95 -7.74
C ASP A 49 0.06 -11.63 -6.36
N SER A 50 0.37 -12.94 -6.33
CA SER A 50 0.44 -13.71 -5.09
C SER A 50 1.60 -13.24 -4.22
N ALA A 51 1.28 -12.46 -3.19
CA ALA A 51 2.24 -11.90 -2.26
C ALA A 51 1.56 -11.53 -0.94
N LEU A 52 2.37 -11.28 0.10
CA LEU A 52 1.89 -10.67 1.33
C LEU A 52 1.77 -9.14 1.14
N TYR A 53 0.58 -8.60 1.32
CA TYR A 53 0.32 -7.16 1.20
C TYR A 53 0.26 -6.54 2.59
N PHE A 54 1.03 -5.49 2.81
CA PHE A 54 1.05 -4.81 4.10
C PHE A 54 0.41 -3.43 3.97
N CYS A 55 -0.47 -3.09 4.91
CA CYS A 55 -0.79 -1.70 5.19
C CYS A 55 0.26 -1.15 6.16
N ALA A 56 0.72 0.08 5.91
CA ALA A 56 1.65 0.76 6.80
C ALA A 56 1.19 2.19 7.07
N SER A 57 1.41 2.65 8.30
CA SER A 57 1.08 4.01 8.72
C SER A 57 2.27 4.66 9.43
N GLN A 58 2.44 5.94 9.20
CA GLN A 58 3.44 6.77 9.87
C GLN A 58 2.74 7.99 10.44
N GLY A 59 3.00 8.26 11.72
CA GLY A 59 2.55 9.48 12.38
C GLY A 59 3.31 10.71 11.89
N VAL A 60 2.93 11.88 12.38
CA VAL A 60 3.62 13.14 12.09
C VAL A 60 5.04 13.14 12.69
N GLY A 61 6.00 13.79 12.01
CA GLY A 61 7.39 13.90 12.48
C GLY A 61 8.22 12.62 12.29
N ASN A 62 9.25 12.42 13.12
CA ASN A 62 10.12 11.23 13.07
C ASN A 62 9.49 9.98 13.73
N SER A 63 8.17 9.82 13.58
CA SER A 63 7.45 8.64 14.07
C SER A 63 7.90 7.40 13.30
N PRO A 64 8.05 6.23 13.96
CA PRO A 64 8.40 5.00 13.29
C PRO A 64 7.27 4.56 12.33
N LEU A 65 7.65 3.79 11.30
CA LEU A 65 6.71 3.17 10.39
C LEU A 65 6.09 1.93 11.05
N HIS A 66 4.77 1.89 11.14
CA HIS A 66 4.02 0.76 11.70
C HIS A 66 3.44 -0.07 10.56
N PHE A 67 3.59 -1.40 10.62
CA PHE A 67 3.03 -2.33 9.65
C PHE A 67 1.89 -3.13 10.27
N GLY A 68 0.81 -3.33 9.50
CA GLY A 68 -0.23 -4.29 9.82
C GLY A 68 0.27 -5.74 9.66
N ASN A 69 -0.52 -6.69 10.16
CA ASN A 69 -0.09 -8.10 10.21
C ASN A 69 -0.06 -8.81 8.84
N GLY A 70 -0.64 -8.20 7.79
CA GLY A 70 -0.70 -8.77 6.44
C GLY A 70 -1.77 -9.83 6.28
#